data_AF-A0A484IDB6-F1
#
_entry.id   AF-A0A484IDB6-F1
#
_cell.length_a   1.000
_cell.length_b   1.000
_cell.length_c   1.000
_cell.angle_alpha   90.00
_cell.angle_beta   90.00
_cell.angle_gamma   90.00
#
_symmetry.space_group_name_H-M   'P 1'
#
loop_
_entity.id
_entity.type
_entity.pdbx_description
1 polymer ?
#
loop_
_entity_poly.entity_id
_entity_poly.type
_entity_poly.pdbx_seq_one_letter_code
_entity_poly.pdbx_strand_id
1 'polypeptide(L)'
;MIMLFPVYELNIAGSEWFIIIVVIIIFIFPTKITSFSRSVGRILGEYEKARTKIASQKDMIISNSPTKSSRHDYIGPKIQRPIASEREKLELIATSLSIDHYDNLSDDDLRKMISAKLKEPENNNDNNNNK
;
A
#
# COMPACT_ATOMS: atom_id res chain seq x y z
N MET A 1 31.53 -4.11 54.81
CA MET A 1 30.19 -3.60 54.44
C MET A 1 30.20 -3.36 52.95
N ILE A 2 29.64 -4.29 52.18
CA ILE A 2 29.66 -4.27 50.71
C ILE A 2 28.57 -3.28 50.25
N MET A 3 28.96 -2.16 49.65
CA MET A 3 28.01 -1.29 48.95
C MET A 3 27.62 -1.96 47.64
N LEU A 4 26.40 -2.50 47.57
CA LEU A 4 25.85 -3.20 46.40
C LEU A 4 25.20 -2.27 45.37
N PHE A 5 25.49 -0.97 45.42
CA PHE A 5 24.98 -0.01 44.44
C PHE A 5 26.12 0.89 43.98
N PRO A 6 26.45 0.93 42.67
CA PRO A 6 27.36 1.94 42.17
C PRO A 6 26.73 3.32 42.40
N VAL A 7 27.52 4.26 42.91
CA VAL A 7 27.11 5.66 43.01
C VAL A 7 27.05 6.20 41.59
N TYR A 8 25.85 6.25 41.02
CA TYR A 8 25.61 6.89 39.72
C TYR A 8 25.81 8.39 39.94
N GLU A 9 26.96 8.91 39.53
CA GLU A 9 27.11 10.36 39.35
C GLU A 9 26.14 10.77 38.25
N LEU A 10 25.03 11.42 38.63
CA LEU A 10 24.02 11.95 37.71
C LEU A 10 24.67 13.07 36.87
N ASN A 11 25.24 12.71 35.73
CA ASN A 11 25.89 13.63 34.82
C ASN A 11 24.81 14.17 33.88
N ILE A 12 24.34 15.40 34.11
CA ILE A 12 23.11 16.01 33.56
C ILE A 12 23.04 16.13 32.01
N ALA A 13 23.99 15.57 31.28
CA ALA A 13 24.27 15.80 29.87
C ALA A 13 23.82 14.66 28.92
N GLY A 14 23.16 13.60 29.40
CA GLY A 14 22.81 12.48 28.53
C GLY A 14 21.62 11.62 28.98
N SER A 15 21.91 10.41 29.45
CA SER A 15 20.94 9.32 29.68
C SER A 15 20.01 9.57 30.87
N GLU A 16 20.30 10.54 31.74
CA GLU A 16 19.46 10.89 32.88
C GLU A 16 18.12 11.50 32.46
N TRP A 17 18.04 12.21 31.33
CA TRP A 17 16.75 12.71 30.83
C TRP A 17 15.80 11.58 30.49
N PHE A 18 16.33 10.47 29.98
CA PHE A 18 15.56 9.27 29.71
C PHE A 18 15.05 8.61 31.00
N ILE A 19 15.89 8.51 32.05
CA ILE A 19 15.45 7.91 33.32
C ILE A 19 14.40 8.80 34.02
N ILE A 20 14.53 10.12 33.97
CA ILE A 20 13.55 11.07 34.53
C ILE A 20 12.19 10.90 33.84
N ILE A 21 12.18 10.81 32.51
CA ILE A 21 10.95 10.58 31.73
C ILE A 21 10.29 9.25 32.13
N VAL A 22 11.08 8.17 32.24
CA VAL A 22 10.57 6.85 32.62
C VAL A 22 9.97 6.86 34.03
N VAL A 23 10.64 7.51 35.00
CA VAL A 23 10.14 7.63 36.38
C VAL A 23 8.82 8.41 36.43
N ILE A 24 8.72 9.51 35.69
CA ILE A 24 7.47 10.30 35.59
C ILE A 24 6.34 9.46 35.00
N ILE A 25 6.60 8.69 33.95
CA ILE A 25 5.59 7.82 33.31
C ILE A 25 5.09 6.74 34.27
N ILE A 26 6.00 6.09 35.00
CA ILE A 26 5.65 5.05 35.99
C ILE A 26 4.80 5.65 37.13
N PHE A 27 5.11 6.87 37.55
CA PHE A 27 4.39 7.55 38.64
C PHE A 27 2.97 7.99 38.22
N ILE A 28 2.80 8.49 36.99
CA ILE A 28 1.50 8.96 36.49
C ILE A 28 0.58 7.79 36.12
N PHE A 29 1.13 6.68 35.61
CA PHE A 29 0.32 5.62 35.02
C PHE A 29 0.69 4.19 35.46
N PRO A 30 0.51 3.80 36.73
CA PRO A 30 0.64 2.39 37.10
C PRO A 30 -0.46 1.50 36.49
N THR A 31 -1.66 2.04 36.23
CA THR A 31 -2.86 1.24 35.85
C THR A 31 -3.37 1.45 34.42
N LYS A 32 -2.94 2.52 33.73
CA LYS A 32 -3.45 2.85 32.38
C LYS A 32 -2.64 2.22 31.24
N ILE A 33 -1.43 1.73 31.54
CA ILE A 33 -0.55 1.06 30.56
C ILE A 33 -1.19 -0.23 30.04
N THR A 34 -1.89 -0.99 30.89
CA THR A 34 -2.53 -2.27 30.53
C THR A 34 -3.70 -2.10 29.55
N SER A 35 -4.44 -1.00 29.66
CA SER A 35 -5.50 -0.67 28.69
C SER A 35 -4.91 -0.18 27.36
N PHE A 36 -3.85 0.62 27.42
CA PHE A 36 -3.20 1.14 26.22
C PHE A 36 -2.45 0.05 25.45
N SER A 37 -1.81 -0.91 26.12
CA SER A 37 -1.12 -2.03 25.48
C SER A 37 -2.06 -2.93 24.68
N ARG A 38 -3.32 -3.12 25.14
CA ARG A 38 -4.35 -3.84 24.37
C ARG A 38 -4.72 -3.09 23.09
N SER A 39 -4.82 -1.77 23.13
CA SER A 39 -5.13 -0.95 21.95
C SER A 39 -3.95 -0.89 20.97
N VAL A 40 -2.73 -0.65 21.46
CA VAL A 40 -1.52 -0.65 20.63
C VAL A 40 -1.27 -2.02 20.02
N GLY A 41 -1.48 -3.11 20.78
CA GLY A 41 -1.36 -4.48 20.26
C GLY A 41 -2.38 -4.81 19.17
N ARG A 42 -3.63 -4.30 19.29
CA ARG A 42 -4.64 -4.43 18.22
C ARG A 42 -4.25 -3.66 16.97
N ILE A 43 -3.83 -2.40 17.11
CA ILE A 43 -3.42 -1.55 15.99
C ILE A 43 -2.20 -2.15 15.28
N LEU A 44 -1.19 -2.57 16.03
CA LEU A 44 0.01 -3.18 15.47
C LEU A 44 -0.30 -4.55 14.83
N GLY A 45 -1.23 -5.32 15.40
CA GLY A 45 -1.69 -6.58 14.84
C GLY A 45 -2.49 -6.42 13.54
N GLU A 46 -3.34 -5.39 13.44
CA GLU A 46 -4.04 -5.06 12.19
C GLU A 46 -3.08 -4.50 11.13
N TYR A 47 -2.09 -3.70 11.54
CA TYR A 47 -1.04 -3.21 10.67
C TYR A 47 -0.20 -4.35 10.09
N GLU A 48 0.27 -5.29 10.92
CA GLU A 48 1.04 -6.45 10.44
C GLU A 48 0.18 -7.36 9.54
N LYS A 49 -1.12 -7.50 9.80
CA LYS A 49 -2.04 -8.21 8.90
C LYS A 49 -2.16 -7.50 7.55
N ALA A 50 -2.30 -6.17 7.54
CA ALA A 50 -2.37 -5.39 6.30
C ALA A 50 -1.05 -5.46 5.53
N ARG A 51 0.08 -5.29 6.23
CA ARG A 51 1.43 -5.42 5.67
C ARG A 51 1.67 -6.80 5.08
N THR A 52 1.30 -7.86 5.81
CA THR A 52 1.44 -9.25 5.35
C THR A 52 0.57 -9.51 4.12
N LYS A 53 -0.65 -8.97 4.04
CA LYS A 53 -1.50 -9.07 2.83
C LYS A 53 -0.92 -8.33 1.63
N ILE A 54 -0.29 -7.17 1.83
CA ILE A 54 0.37 -6.41 0.76
C ILE A 54 1.65 -7.14 0.31
N ALA A 55 2.43 -7.63 1.27
CA ALA A 55 3.63 -8.42 1.00
C ALA A 55 3.31 -9.74 0.31
N SER A 56 2.27 -10.47 0.75
CA SER A 56 1.85 -11.73 0.13
C SER A 56 1.33 -11.51 -1.29
N GLN A 57 0.64 -10.40 -1.56
CA GLN A 57 0.27 -10.05 -2.94
C GLN A 57 1.51 -9.76 -3.78
N LYS A 58 2.45 -8.98 -3.26
CA LYS A 58 3.73 -8.71 -3.93
C LYS A 58 4.54 -9.99 -4.16
N ASP A 59 4.55 -10.90 -3.19
CA ASP A 59 5.30 -12.14 -3.25
C ASP A 59 4.58 -13.17 -4.12
N MET A 60 3.24 -13.22 -4.18
CA MET A 60 2.51 -14.03 -5.18
C MET A 60 2.78 -13.53 -6.61
N ILE A 61 2.99 -12.21 -6.78
CA ILE A 61 3.42 -11.61 -8.05
C ILE A 61 4.89 -11.98 -8.38
N ILE A 62 5.74 -12.23 -7.37
CA ILE A 62 7.19 -12.47 -7.54
C ILE A 62 7.57 -13.96 -7.52
N SER A 63 6.91 -14.81 -6.72
CA SER A 63 7.29 -16.19 -6.41
C SER A 63 6.85 -17.21 -7.46
N ASN A 64 5.95 -16.82 -8.38
CA ASN A 64 5.61 -17.61 -9.56
C ASN A 64 6.61 -17.42 -10.73
N SER A 65 7.78 -16.82 -10.50
CA SER A 65 8.84 -16.74 -11.50
C SER A 65 10.12 -17.44 -11.01
N PRO A 66 10.27 -18.75 -11.24
CA PRO A 66 11.59 -19.30 -11.51
C PRO A 66 11.88 -19.05 -12.99
N THR A 67 12.87 -18.21 -13.26
CA THR A 67 13.52 -18.07 -14.57
C THR A 67 12.76 -17.27 -15.65
N LYS A 68 13.46 -16.24 -16.15
CA LYS A 68 13.43 -15.67 -17.51
C LYS A 68 12.05 -15.38 -18.13
N SER A 69 11.80 -14.08 -18.33
CA SER A 69 10.88 -13.53 -19.34
C SER A 69 9.51 -14.22 -19.45
N SER A 70 8.55 -13.82 -18.62
CA SER A 70 7.13 -13.85 -18.98
C SER A 70 6.38 -12.95 -18.02
N ARG A 71 6.35 -11.67 -18.40
CA ARG A 71 5.19 -10.79 -18.34
C ARG A 71 4.01 -11.39 -17.56
N HIS A 72 3.96 -11.12 -16.26
CA HIS A 72 2.71 -11.16 -15.50
C HIS A 72 1.87 -10.00 -16.02
N ASP A 73 1.32 -10.15 -17.23
CA ASP A 73 0.44 -9.17 -17.85
C ASP A 73 -0.86 -9.23 -17.05
N TYR A 74 -0.90 -8.42 -15.99
CA TYR A 74 -2.15 -7.88 -15.52
C TYR A 74 -2.83 -7.24 -16.74
N ILE A 75 -3.84 -7.92 -17.30
CA ILE A 75 -4.66 -7.44 -18.43
C ILE A 75 -5.66 -6.43 -17.90
N GLY A 76 -5.15 -5.38 -17.26
CA GLY A 76 -5.94 -4.30 -16.72
C GLY A 76 -5.11 -3.03 -16.60
N PRO A 77 -5.75 -1.90 -16.25
CA PRO A 77 -5.07 -0.62 -16.21
C PRO A 77 -3.99 -0.58 -15.12
N LYS A 78 -2.75 -0.20 -15.47
CA LYS A 78 -1.67 -0.05 -14.48
C LYS A 78 -1.94 1.14 -13.56
N ILE A 79 -2.47 0.87 -12.36
CA ILE A 79 -2.76 1.89 -11.36
C ILE A 79 -1.47 2.23 -10.59
N GLN A 80 -0.83 3.34 -10.97
CA GLN A 80 0.44 3.79 -10.36
C GLN A 80 0.23 4.69 -9.13
N ARG A 81 -0.99 5.21 -8.93
CA ARG A 81 -1.34 6.17 -7.88
C ARG A 81 -2.79 5.98 -7.39
N PRO A 82 -3.15 6.47 -6.20
CA PRO A 82 -4.55 6.54 -5.78
C PRO A 82 -5.37 7.30 -6.82
N ILE A 83 -6.47 6.70 -7.26
CA ILE A 83 -7.39 7.30 -8.25
C ILE A 83 -8.31 8.26 -7.50
N ALA A 84 -8.28 9.54 -7.86
CA ALA A 84 -8.98 10.59 -7.16
C ALA A 84 -10.43 10.80 -7.64
N SER A 85 -10.75 10.34 -8.86
CA SER A 85 -12.06 10.58 -9.48
C SER A 85 -12.54 9.40 -10.34
N GLU A 86 -13.84 9.38 -10.60
CA GLU A 86 -14.42 8.40 -11.53
C GLU A 86 -13.96 8.63 -12.97
N ARG A 87 -13.81 9.89 -13.38
CA ARG A 87 -13.27 10.26 -14.70
C ARG A 87 -11.89 9.63 -14.93
N GLU A 88 -10.99 9.77 -13.96
CA GLU A 88 -9.63 9.19 -14.04
C GLU A 88 -9.67 7.66 -14.16
N LYS A 89 -10.63 6.99 -13.51
CA LYS A 89 -10.82 5.54 -13.66
C LYS A 89 -11.18 5.16 -15.10
N LEU A 90 -12.09 5.91 -15.72
CA LEU A 90 -12.53 5.67 -17.09
C LEU A 90 -11.40 5.89 -18.09
N GLU A 91 -10.61 6.95 -17.92
CA GLU A 91 -9.45 7.26 -18.77
C GLU A 91 -8.37 6.19 -18.68
N LEU A 92 -8.11 5.67 -17.48
CA LEU A 92 -7.20 4.54 -17.25
C LEU A 92 -7.65 3.27 -18.01
N ILE A 93 -8.96 2.97 -17.97
CA ILE A 93 -9.52 1.83 -18.68
C ILE A 93 -9.47 2.05 -20.21
N ALA A 94 -9.81 3.25 -20.68
CA ALA A 94 -9.74 3.60 -22.10
C ALA A 94 -8.31 3.47 -22.64
N THR A 95 -7.32 3.99 -21.90
CA THR A 95 -5.89 3.85 -22.21
C THR A 95 -5.47 2.38 -22.23
N SER A 96 -5.98 1.56 -21.31
CA SER A 96 -5.68 0.12 -21.27
C SER A 96 -6.33 -0.66 -22.41
N LEU A 97 -7.42 -0.16 -22.99
CA LEU A 97 -8.13 -0.77 -24.13
C LEU A 97 -7.70 -0.17 -25.48
N SER A 98 -6.66 0.67 -25.50
CA SER A 98 -6.19 1.38 -26.70
C SER A 98 -7.32 2.14 -27.43
N ILE A 99 -8.18 2.79 -26.65
CA ILE A 99 -9.24 3.66 -27.16
C ILE A 99 -8.65 5.06 -27.35
N ASP A 100 -8.57 5.55 -28.59
CA ASP A 100 -8.06 6.88 -28.91
C ASP A 100 -9.16 7.96 -28.78
N HIS A 101 -8.76 9.23 -28.59
CA HIS A 101 -9.63 10.42 -28.62
C HIS A 101 -10.76 10.48 -27.57
N TYR A 102 -10.50 10.10 -26.32
CA TYR A 102 -11.50 10.16 -25.24
C TYR A 102 -11.57 11.49 -24.47
N ASP A 103 -10.64 12.43 -24.68
CA ASP A 103 -10.50 13.66 -23.88
C ASP A 103 -11.75 14.56 -23.87
N ASN A 104 -12.46 14.62 -25.02
CA ASN A 104 -13.64 15.48 -25.20
C ASN A 104 -14.97 14.73 -25.01
N LEU A 105 -14.93 13.46 -24.56
CA LEU A 105 -16.14 12.70 -24.31
C LEU A 105 -16.72 13.01 -22.93
N SER A 106 -18.05 12.97 -22.84
CA SER A 106 -18.74 12.87 -21.56
C SER A 106 -18.48 11.51 -20.92
N ASP A 107 -18.51 11.44 -19.59
CA ASP A 107 -18.24 10.23 -18.82
C ASP A 107 -19.17 9.08 -19.23
N ASP A 108 -20.42 9.39 -19.59
CA ASP A 108 -21.40 8.40 -20.06
C ASP A 108 -21.07 7.84 -21.45
N ASP A 109 -20.56 8.67 -22.35
CA ASP A 109 -20.17 8.24 -23.69
C ASP A 109 -18.87 7.44 -23.65
N LEU A 110 -17.92 7.85 -22.80
CA LEU A 110 -16.69 7.12 -22.54
C LEU A 110 -16.97 5.71 -21.98
N ARG A 111 -17.89 5.59 -21.01
CA ARG A 111 -18.36 4.29 -20.49
C ARG A 111 -18.96 3.41 -21.58
N LYS A 112 -19.82 3.97 -22.44
CA LYS A 112 -20.41 3.21 -23.55
C LYS A 112 -19.33 2.67 -24.47
N MET A 113 -18.34 3.50 -24.83
CA MET A 113 -17.24 3.13 -25.73
C MET A 113 -16.36 2.02 -25.13
N ILE A 114 -16.00 2.14 -23.85
CA ILE A 114 -15.29 1.09 -23.09
C ILE A 114 -16.10 -0.21 -23.08
N SER A 115 -17.40 -0.13 -22.78
CA SER A 115 -18.26 -1.32 -22.72
C SER A 115 -18.43 -2.00 -24.08
N ALA A 116 -18.47 -1.22 -25.16
CA ALA A 116 -18.52 -1.73 -26.52
C ALA A 116 -17.21 -2.44 -26.88
N LYS A 117 -16.06 -1.81 -26.58
CA LYS A 117 -14.73 -2.38 -26.85
C LYS A 117 -14.46 -3.66 -26.07
N LEU A 118 -14.96 -3.76 -24.84
CA LEU A 118 -14.82 -4.96 -24.00
C LEU A 118 -15.72 -6.12 -24.46
N LYS A 119 -16.86 -5.82 -25.11
CA LYS A 119 -17.76 -6.84 -25.68
C LYS A 119 -17.30 -7.34 -27.05
N GLU A 120 -16.39 -6.62 -27.70
CA GLU A 120 -15.83 -7.00 -29.00
C GLU A 120 -14.87 -8.19 -28.79
N PRO A 121 -15.13 -9.37 -29.37
CA PRO A 121 -14.16 -10.47 -29.32
C PRO A 121 -12.93 -10.05 -30.13
N GLU A 122 -11.74 -10.23 -29.54
CA GLU A 122 -10.44 -9.93 -30.15
C GLU A 122 -10.23 -10.77 -31.43
N ASN A 123 -10.79 -10.33 -32.56
CA ASN A 123 -10.69 -11.07 -33.82
C ASN A 123 -10.81 -10.16 -35.05
N ASN A 124 -10.09 -9.02 -35.06
CA ASN A 124 -10.09 -8.10 -36.21
C ASN A 124 -8.90 -7.13 -36.25
N ASN A 125 -7.66 -7.61 -36.08
CA ASN A 125 -6.48 -6.72 -36.20
C ASN A 125 -5.24 -7.29 -36.90
N ASP A 126 -5.41 -8.23 -37.85
CA ASP A 126 -4.31 -8.75 -38.69
C ASP A 126 -4.49 -8.51 -40.20
N ASN A 127 -5.29 -7.53 -40.64
CA ASN A 127 -5.57 -7.33 -42.08
C ASN A 127 -5.49 -5.88 -42.56
N ASN A 128 -4.47 -5.11 -42.15
CA ASN A 128 -4.22 -3.83 -42.83
C ASN A 128 -2.77 -3.32 -42.78
N ASN A 129 -1.80 -4.14 -43.19
CA ASN A 129 -0.43 -3.69 -43.47
C ASN A 129 0.14 -4.31 -44.77
N ASN A 130 -0.67 -4.43 -45.82
CA ASN A 130 -0.14 -4.70 -47.15
C ASN A 130 -1.08 -4.17 -48.24
N LYS A 131 -0.94 -2.89 -48.57
CA LYS A 131 -1.18 -2.37 -49.92
C LYS A 131 -0.44 -1.07 -50.16
#